data_AF-A0A183SP92-F1
#
_entry.id   AF-A0A183SP92-F1
#
_cell.length_a   1.000
_cell.length_b   1.000
_cell.length_c   1.000
_cell.angle_alpha   90.00
_cell.angle_beta   90.00
_cell.angle_gamma   90.00
#
_symmetry.space_group_name_H-M   'P 1'
#
loop_
_entity.id
_entity.type
_entity.pdbx_description
1 polymer ?
#
loop_
_entity_poly.entity_id
_entity_poly.type
_entity_poly.pdbx_seq_one_letter_code
_entity_poly.pdbx_strand_id
1 'polypeptide(L)'
;MHAPEVDFAVFKGVQDVMKDFELSIEDYLDIKNALLAALRSETGQYLALDLGGTNFRVCLVTLSGKREPPIVEQRTHSIPVEKMCGTGSEAGLNASYLVKWTKGFSASGVVGRNVSDLLQTSIDKTGAHVKCVAVVNDTVGTLAACSLEDRRCAVGLIVGTGSNAAYLEDIDKVELITARRMSGELNDEEYKSVKSVVINMEWGAFGESGELDYYRTAFDEVVDKESIFPGKQIFEKMCSGMYLGELVRHVLLLLTEKGYLFDGVIPDRLRKTESFHTKYISETERDPPHLVCSTLYMLTEDLLIPSVSLQDCRIVRYVCEVIGRRAAHLTGAGIAAVLEHIKRPEVSIGIDGSLYKLHPRFRERMTDILDKLLPPSIRFRLRLSEDGSGKGAAAIAAVVSNDNLP
;
A
#
# COMPACT_ATOMS: atom_id res chain seq x y z
N MET A 1 0.96 -16.50 23.37
CA MET A 1 2.30 -15.87 23.45
C MET A 1 3.15 -16.45 22.33
N HIS A 2 2.84 -16.12 21.07
CA HIS A 2 3.31 -16.86 19.86
C HIS A 2 3.88 -15.97 18.74
N ALA A 3 4.17 -14.69 19.01
CA ALA A 3 4.53 -13.72 17.97
C ALA A 3 5.74 -14.12 17.06
N PRO A 4 6.86 -14.65 17.58
CA PRO A 4 8.06 -14.85 16.75
C PRO A 4 7.85 -15.83 15.58
N GLU A 5 7.07 -16.88 15.78
CA GLU A 5 6.86 -17.95 14.80
C GLU A 5 6.06 -17.43 13.58
N VAL A 6 5.07 -16.56 13.84
CA VAL A 6 4.29 -15.86 12.80
C VAL A 6 5.18 -14.96 11.97
N ASP A 7 5.96 -14.10 12.62
CA ASP A 7 6.76 -13.09 11.93
C ASP A 7 7.86 -13.73 11.06
N PHE A 8 8.50 -14.81 11.55
CA PHE A 8 9.48 -15.59 10.78
C PHE A 8 8.86 -16.40 9.64
N ALA A 9 7.61 -16.87 9.78
CA ALA A 9 6.94 -17.64 8.73
C ALA A 9 6.37 -16.75 7.63
N VAL A 10 5.84 -15.57 7.98
CA VAL A 10 5.43 -14.53 7.01
C VAL A 10 6.65 -14.04 6.23
N PHE A 11 7.79 -13.81 6.90
CA PHE A 11 9.07 -13.53 6.25
C PHE A 11 9.45 -14.61 5.22
N LYS A 12 9.40 -15.90 5.59
CA LYS A 12 9.69 -17.00 4.65
C LYS A 12 8.67 -17.12 3.51
N GLY A 13 7.37 -17.04 3.81
CA GLY A 13 6.32 -17.16 2.81
C GLY A 13 6.35 -16.03 1.79
N VAL A 14 6.70 -14.80 2.21
CA VAL A 14 6.97 -13.71 1.25
C VAL A 14 8.24 -14.00 0.44
N GLN A 15 9.31 -14.55 1.02
CA GLN A 15 10.50 -14.99 0.24
C GLN A 15 10.19 -16.11 -0.77
N ASP A 16 9.18 -16.96 -0.50
CA ASP A 16 8.73 -17.99 -1.43
C ASP A 16 7.85 -17.40 -2.54
N VAL A 17 6.80 -16.61 -2.21
CA VAL A 17 5.91 -16.00 -3.22
C VAL A 17 6.59 -14.86 -4.00
N MET A 18 7.71 -14.32 -3.52
CA MET A 18 8.61 -13.46 -4.33
C MET A 18 9.20 -14.17 -5.56
N LYS A 19 9.08 -15.50 -5.68
CA LYS A 19 9.41 -16.26 -6.90
C LYS A 19 8.24 -16.27 -7.89
N ASP A 20 7.00 -16.20 -7.38
CA ASP A 20 5.77 -16.21 -8.18
C ASP A 20 5.35 -14.78 -8.61
N PHE A 21 5.77 -13.75 -7.87
CA PHE A 21 5.49 -12.33 -8.15
C PHE A 21 6.17 -11.76 -9.41
N GLU A 22 6.94 -12.53 -10.18
CA GLU A 22 7.42 -12.08 -11.50
C GLU A 22 6.29 -11.77 -12.49
N LEU A 23 5.09 -12.32 -12.27
CA LEU A 23 3.91 -12.17 -13.13
C LEU A 23 3.38 -10.73 -13.27
N SER A 24 3.82 -9.79 -12.43
CA SER A 24 3.42 -8.38 -12.43
C SER A 24 4.58 -7.39 -12.63
N ILE A 25 5.55 -7.74 -13.49
CA ILE A 25 6.49 -6.77 -14.06
C ILE A 25 5.70 -5.68 -14.79
N GLU A 26 5.76 -4.45 -14.29
CA GLU A 26 5.31 -3.28 -15.04
C GLU A 26 6.47 -2.84 -15.96
N ASP A 27 6.20 -2.72 -17.26
CA ASP A 27 7.22 -2.61 -18.33
C ASP A 27 7.92 -1.24 -18.37
N TYR A 28 8.77 -0.98 -17.37
CA TYR A 28 9.53 0.25 -17.25
C TYR A 28 11.04 0.00 -17.21
N LEU A 29 11.70 0.22 -18.35
CA LEU A 29 13.16 0.18 -18.48
C LEU A 29 13.83 1.19 -17.52
N ASP A 30 14.86 0.73 -16.80
CA ASP A 30 15.72 1.47 -15.87
C ASP A 30 15.18 2.77 -15.24
N ILE A 31 14.00 2.66 -14.59
CA ILE A 31 13.41 3.76 -13.81
C ILE A 31 14.44 4.45 -12.91
N LYS A 32 15.37 3.69 -12.30
CA LYS A 32 16.32 4.28 -11.35
C LYS A 32 17.32 5.21 -12.03
N ASN A 33 17.96 4.77 -13.12
CA ASN A 33 18.91 5.63 -13.83
C ASN A 33 18.19 6.76 -14.58
N ALA A 34 17.01 6.48 -15.15
CA ALA A 34 16.20 7.48 -15.84
C ALA A 34 15.70 8.59 -14.88
N LEU A 35 15.12 8.26 -13.71
CA LEU A 35 14.72 9.26 -12.71
C LEU A 35 15.89 10.06 -12.13
N LEU A 36 17.05 9.40 -11.94
CA LEU A 36 18.25 10.05 -11.43
C LEU A 36 18.96 10.94 -12.47
N ALA A 37 18.74 10.69 -13.77
CA ALA A 37 19.02 11.63 -14.83
C ALA A 37 17.98 12.77 -14.81
N ALA A 38 16.69 12.43 -14.71
CA ALA A 38 15.59 13.35 -14.87
C ALA A 38 15.70 14.58 -13.95
N LEU A 39 15.85 14.42 -12.64
CA LEU A 39 16.00 15.58 -11.73
C LEU A 39 17.28 16.43 -11.90
N ARG A 40 18.16 16.06 -12.85
CA ARG A 40 19.38 16.81 -13.18
C ARG A 40 19.27 17.60 -14.49
N SER A 41 18.20 17.42 -15.25
CA SER A 41 17.98 18.04 -16.56
C SER A 41 16.54 18.49 -16.81
N GLU A 42 15.55 17.77 -16.28
CA GLU A 42 14.13 18.02 -16.62
C GLU A 42 13.61 19.35 -16.10
N THR A 43 13.06 20.10 -17.05
CA THR A 43 12.36 21.36 -16.83
C THR A 43 10.97 21.25 -17.44
N GLY A 44 9.91 21.39 -16.65
CA GLY A 44 8.56 21.25 -17.17
C GLY A 44 7.49 21.25 -16.09
N GLN A 45 6.24 21.22 -16.53
CA GLN A 45 5.06 21.10 -15.68
C GLN A 45 4.32 19.82 -16.03
N TYR A 46 4.13 18.95 -15.06
CA TYR A 46 3.54 17.63 -15.23
C TYR A 46 2.32 17.49 -14.32
N LEU A 47 1.24 16.89 -14.83
CA LEU A 47 0.06 16.56 -14.06
C LEU A 47 0.12 15.10 -13.61
N ALA A 48 0.02 14.87 -12.30
CA ALA A 48 -0.19 13.56 -11.72
C ALA A 48 -1.63 13.45 -11.20
N LEU A 49 -2.32 12.36 -11.58
CA LEU A 49 -3.70 12.08 -11.22
C LEU A 49 -3.72 10.83 -10.32
N ASP A 50 -4.04 11.03 -9.04
CA ASP A 50 -3.89 10.07 -7.96
C ASP A 50 -5.27 9.59 -7.49
N LEU A 51 -5.62 8.34 -7.82
CA LEU A 51 -6.95 7.76 -7.61
C LEU A 51 -6.93 6.80 -6.41
N GLY A 52 -7.09 7.35 -5.21
CA GLY A 52 -7.19 6.56 -3.97
C GLY A 52 -8.62 6.05 -3.69
N GLY A 53 -8.76 5.09 -2.76
CA GLY A 53 -10.05 4.49 -2.35
C GLY A 53 -10.99 5.40 -1.54
N THR A 54 -10.90 6.72 -1.69
CA THR A 54 -11.78 7.71 -1.02
C THR A 54 -11.67 9.09 -1.67
N ASN A 55 -10.45 9.47 -2.06
CA ASN A 55 -10.12 10.77 -2.62
C ASN A 55 -9.44 10.60 -3.97
N PHE A 56 -9.85 11.41 -4.94
CA PHE A 56 -9.13 11.66 -6.17
C PHE A 56 -8.34 12.95 -6.02
N ARG A 57 -7.05 12.92 -6.33
CA ARG A 57 -6.14 14.07 -6.20
C ARG A 57 -5.51 14.43 -7.54
N VAL A 58 -5.45 15.73 -7.81
CA VAL A 58 -4.77 16.33 -8.97
C VAL A 58 -3.57 17.10 -8.44
N CYS A 59 -2.36 16.72 -8.85
CA CYS A 59 -1.13 17.42 -8.54
C CYS A 59 -0.52 18.02 -9.80
N LEU A 60 -0.20 19.32 -9.78
CA LEU A 60 0.67 19.98 -10.74
C LEU A 60 2.08 20.03 -10.14
N VAL A 61 3.02 19.37 -10.81
CA VAL A 61 4.41 19.25 -10.36
C VAL A 61 5.31 19.98 -11.34
N THR A 62 6.04 20.99 -10.87
CA THR A 62 6.98 21.77 -11.67
C THR A 62 8.42 21.35 -11.35
N LEU A 63 9.13 20.86 -12.36
CA LEU A 63 10.55 20.50 -12.31
C LEU A 63 11.40 21.68 -12.82
N SER A 64 12.49 22.02 -12.12
CA SER A 64 13.32 23.20 -12.44
C SER A 64 14.68 22.90 -13.09
N GLY A 65 15.02 21.62 -13.31
CA GLY A 65 16.29 21.16 -13.87
C GLY A 65 17.54 21.41 -13.02
N LYS A 66 17.43 22.07 -11.86
CA LYS A 66 18.58 22.61 -11.09
C LYS A 66 18.98 21.80 -9.85
N ARG A 67 18.45 20.58 -9.69
CA ARG A 67 18.52 19.77 -8.45
C ARG A 67 17.82 20.42 -7.24
N GLU A 68 16.92 21.37 -7.49
CA GLU A 68 16.03 21.92 -6.47
C GLU A 68 14.86 20.95 -6.24
N PRO A 69 14.23 20.92 -5.04
CA PRO A 69 13.01 20.15 -4.83
C PRO A 69 11.89 20.59 -5.79
N PRO A 70 11.06 19.67 -6.31
CA PRO A 70 9.98 20.02 -7.22
C PRO A 70 8.89 20.83 -6.50
N ILE A 71 8.36 21.86 -7.15
CA ILE A 71 7.21 22.62 -6.65
C ILE A 71 5.94 21.82 -6.93
N VAL A 72 5.11 21.61 -5.92
CA VAL A 72 3.86 20.83 -6.02
C VAL A 72 2.67 21.70 -5.60
N GLU A 73 1.75 21.93 -6.52
CA GLU A 73 0.40 22.43 -6.23
C GLU A 73 -0.58 21.26 -6.31
N GLN A 74 -1.53 21.13 -5.36
CA GLN A 74 -2.45 20.00 -5.34
C GLN A 74 -3.88 20.39 -4.97
N ARG A 75 -4.85 19.65 -5.55
CA ARG A 75 -6.27 19.72 -5.21
C ARG A 75 -6.81 18.31 -4.97
N THR A 76 -7.61 18.17 -3.92
CA THR A 76 -8.21 16.89 -3.51
C THR A 76 -9.72 16.97 -3.62
N HIS A 77 -10.32 15.94 -4.20
CA HIS A 77 -11.75 15.81 -4.46
C HIS A 77 -12.23 14.48 -3.86
N SER A 78 -13.33 14.50 -3.10
CA SER A 78 -13.97 13.27 -2.63
C SER A 78 -14.57 12.50 -3.81
N ILE A 79 -14.43 11.17 -3.80
CA ILE A 79 -15.05 10.30 -4.79
C ILE A 79 -16.45 9.91 -4.26
N PRO A 80 -17.54 10.18 -5.01
CA PRO A 80 -18.87 9.70 -4.64
C PRO A 80 -18.91 8.17 -4.69
N VAL A 81 -19.48 7.53 -3.66
CA VAL A 81 -19.51 6.06 -3.52
C VAL A 81 -20.25 5.40 -4.70
N GLU A 82 -21.26 6.08 -5.24
CA GLU A 82 -22.03 5.66 -6.41
C GLU A 82 -21.19 5.59 -7.70
N LYS A 83 -19.99 6.19 -7.71
CA LYS A 83 -19.01 6.12 -8.80
C LYS A 83 -17.88 5.12 -8.54
N MET A 84 -17.76 4.60 -7.33
CA MET A 84 -16.79 3.54 -7.01
C MET A 84 -17.35 2.17 -7.40
N CYS A 85 -18.65 1.95 -7.18
CA CYS A 85 -19.30 0.65 -7.30
C CYS A 85 -19.79 0.30 -8.72
N GLY A 86 -19.86 -1.00 -9.01
CA GLY A 86 -20.41 -1.57 -10.24
C GLY A 86 -20.36 -3.10 -10.22
N THR A 87 -20.38 -3.72 -11.40
CA THR A 87 -20.20 -5.18 -11.58
C THR A 87 -18.82 -5.47 -12.19
N GLY A 88 -17.81 -5.67 -11.32
CA GLY A 88 -16.42 -5.99 -11.66
C GLY A 88 -15.63 -6.42 -10.42
N SER A 89 -14.52 -7.17 -10.57
CA SER A 89 -13.95 -8.02 -9.50
C SER A 89 -12.40 -7.98 -9.30
N GLU A 90 -11.93 -8.15 -8.05
CA GLU A 90 -10.58 -8.59 -7.55
C GLU A 90 -9.34 -7.71 -7.96
N ALA A 91 -8.04 -7.91 -7.61
CA ALA A 91 -6.93 -6.93 -7.90
C ALA A 91 -6.03 -7.13 -9.17
N GLY A 92 -5.61 -6.05 -9.88
CA GLY A 92 -4.41 -6.04 -10.76
C GLY A 92 -4.34 -4.99 -11.92
N LEU A 93 -3.13 -4.49 -12.23
CA LEU A 93 -2.76 -3.70 -13.42
C LEU A 93 -1.65 -4.41 -14.22
N ASN A 94 -1.72 -4.41 -15.55
CA ASN A 94 -0.65 -4.87 -16.44
C ASN A 94 -0.68 -4.05 -17.74
N ALA A 95 0.45 -3.44 -18.13
CA ALA A 95 0.57 -2.59 -19.34
C ALA A 95 -0.57 -1.55 -19.50
N SER A 96 -0.96 -0.90 -18.39
CA SER A 96 -2.13 0.00 -18.29
C SER A 96 -3.52 -0.63 -18.50
N TYR A 97 -3.64 -1.93 -18.79
CA TYR A 97 -4.91 -2.64 -18.73
C TYR A 97 -5.32 -2.90 -17.29
N LEU A 98 -6.53 -2.48 -16.92
CA LEU A 98 -7.14 -2.89 -15.66
C LEU A 98 -7.49 -4.37 -15.79
N VAL A 99 -6.69 -5.23 -15.18
CA VAL A 99 -7.00 -6.65 -15.08
C VAL A 99 -8.25 -6.82 -14.21
N LYS A 100 -8.36 -6.03 -13.13
CA LYS A 100 -9.11 -6.38 -11.91
C LYS A 100 -9.20 -5.14 -10.93
N TRP A 101 -10.34 -4.87 -10.26
CA TRP A 101 -10.55 -3.82 -9.18
C TRP A 101 -10.41 -4.21 -7.68
N THR A 102 -9.74 -3.38 -6.85
CA THR A 102 -9.67 -3.51 -5.36
C THR A 102 -10.10 -2.25 -4.57
N LYS A 103 -9.84 -2.23 -3.25
CA LYS A 103 -9.93 -1.06 -2.35
C LYS A 103 -11.33 -0.42 -2.33
N GLY A 104 -12.37 -1.24 -2.48
CA GLY A 104 -13.79 -0.83 -2.51
C GLY A 104 -14.36 -0.50 -3.89
N PHE A 105 -13.55 -0.50 -4.96
CA PHE A 105 -14.02 -0.27 -6.32
C PHE A 105 -14.61 -1.53 -6.98
N SER A 106 -15.56 -1.34 -7.90
CA SER A 106 -16.11 -2.38 -8.78
C SER A 106 -16.73 -1.84 -10.08
N ALA A 107 -16.44 -0.58 -10.45
CA ALA A 107 -17.05 0.12 -11.59
C ALA A 107 -17.05 -0.68 -12.92
N SER A 108 -18.22 -0.80 -13.55
CA SER A 108 -18.43 -1.69 -14.71
C SER A 108 -17.83 -1.14 -16.02
N GLY A 109 -17.48 -2.05 -16.93
CA GLY A 109 -16.99 -1.72 -18.28
C GLY A 109 -15.52 -1.27 -18.38
N VAL A 110 -14.79 -1.24 -17.25
CA VAL A 110 -13.35 -0.87 -17.18
C VAL A 110 -12.43 -2.10 -17.14
N VAL A 111 -12.88 -3.21 -16.54
CA VAL A 111 -12.13 -4.48 -16.50
C VAL A 111 -11.84 -4.98 -17.92
N GLY A 112 -10.61 -5.40 -18.18
CA GLY A 112 -10.12 -5.82 -19.51
C GLY A 112 -9.88 -4.66 -20.49
N ARG A 113 -9.85 -3.40 -20.02
CA ARG A 113 -9.61 -2.21 -20.84
C ARG A 113 -8.35 -1.49 -20.41
N ASN A 114 -7.67 -0.87 -21.38
CA ASN A 114 -6.60 0.08 -21.10
C ASN A 114 -7.18 1.34 -20.43
N VAL A 115 -6.70 1.68 -19.23
CA VAL A 115 -7.17 2.85 -18.48
C VAL A 115 -6.55 4.15 -18.96
N SER A 116 -5.38 4.14 -19.64
CA SER A 116 -4.84 5.35 -20.26
C SER A 116 -5.78 5.87 -21.34
N ASP A 117 -6.34 4.96 -22.14
CA ASP A 117 -7.20 5.31 -23.27
C ASP A 117 -8.58 5.78 -22.81
N LEU A 118 -9.13 5.15 -21.76
CA LEU A 118 -10.37 5.59 -21.12
C LEU A 118 -10.20 6.97 -20.46
N LEU A 119 -9.05 7.23 -19.84
CA LEU A 119 -8.70 8.53 -19.26
C LEU A 119 -8.51 9.60 -20.34
N GLN A 120 -7.72 9.34 -21.39
CA GLN A 120 -7.50 10.27 -22.50
C GLN A 120 -8.82 10.62 -23.20
N THR A 121 -9.62 9.60 -23.54
CA THR A 121 -10.98 9.75 -24.11
C THR A 121 -11.94 10.54 -23.21
N SER A 122 -11.61 10.72 -21.93
CA SER A 122 -12.37 11.54 -20.98
C SER A 122 -11.79 12.96 -20.85
N ILE A 123 -10.48 13.12 -20.93
CA ILE A 123 -9.77 14.41 -20.97
C ILE A 123 -10.10 15.17 -22.27
N ASP A 124 -10.06 14.51 -23.42
CA ASP A 124 -10.30 15.12 -24.74
C ASP A 124 -11.67 15.82 -24.80
N LYS A 125 -12.69 15.21 -24.16
CA LYS A 125 -14.06 15.75 -24.07
C LYS A 125 -14.17 17.04 -23.27
N THR A 126 -13.18 17.36 -22.43
CA THR A 126 -13.13 18.63 -21.68
C THR A 126 -12.44 19.75 -22.45
N GLY A 127 -11.82 19.45 -23.60
CA GLY A 127 -11.00 20.39 -24.36
C GLY A 127 -9.65 20.73 -23.68
N ALA A 128 -9.25 19.98 -22.65
CA ALA A 128 -7.97 20.20 -21.97
C ALA A 128 -6.81 19.61 -22.79
N HIS A 129 -5.77 20.42 -23.03
CA HIS A 129 -4.55 20.01 -23.74
C HIS A 129 -3.60 19.21 -22.82
N VAL A 130 -4.02 18.01 -22.41
CA VAL A 130 -3.26 17.11 -21.54
C VAL A 130 -3.16 15.74 -22.20
N LYS A 131 -1.95 15.16 -22.24
CA LYS A 131 -1.69 13.80 -22.72
C LYS A 131 -1.39 12.88 -21.54
N CYS A 132 -2.09 11.76 -21.43
CA CYS A 132 -1.70 10.65 -20.58
C CYS A 132 -0.47 9.97 -21.19
N VAL A 133 0.69 10.09 -20.54
CA VAL A 133 1.96 9.49 -20.99
C VAL A 133 2.37 8.28 -20.16
N ALA A 134 1.84 8.13 -18.94
CA ALA A 134 2.06 6.99 -18.06
C ALA A 134 0.86 6.77 -17.14
N VAL A 135 0.59 5.50 -16.84
CA VAL A 135 -0.12 5.04 -15.64
C VAL A 135 0.96 4.49 -14.70
N VAL A 136 0.81 4.63 -13.39
CA VAL A 136 1.83 4.23 -12.40
C VAL A 136 1.17 3.72 -11.12
N ASN A 137 1.69 2.63 -10.53
CA ASN A 137 1.23 2.12 -9.22
C ASN A 137 1.57 3.07 -8.05
N ASP A 138 0.77 3.06 -6.97
CA ASP A 138 0.98 3.93 -5.80
C ASP A 138 2.33 3.63 -5.08
N THR A 139 2.75 2.37 -5.08
CA THR A 139 4.08 1.94 -4.59
C THR A 139 5.24 2.40 -5.47
N VAL A 140 5.09 2.27 -6.80
CA VAL A 140 6.13 2.65 -7.78
C VAL A 140 6.31 4.16 -7.82
N GLY A 141 5.24 4.94 -7.72
CA GLY A 141 5.32 6.39 -7.48
C GLY A 141 6.04 6.72 -6.17
N THR A 142 5.74 6.01 -5.08
CA THR A 142 6.40 6.22 -3.78
C THR A 142 7.90 5.88 -3.81
N LEU A 143 8.28 4.78 -4.48
CA LEU A 143 9.66 4.38 -4.76
C LEU A 143 10.39 5.43 -5.60
N ALA A 144 9.76 5.90 -6.67
CA ALA A 144 10.28 6.95 -7.55
C ALA A 144 10.55 8.24 -6.77
N ALA A 145 9.52 8.78 -6.09
CA ALA A 145 9.62 10.01 -5.30
C ALA A 145 10.69 9.94 -4.20
N CYS A 146 10.83 8.80 -3.50
CA CYS A 146 11.90 8.67 -2.51
C CYS A 146 13.29 8.47 -3.16
N SER A 147 13.36 7.92 -4.38
CA SER A 147 14.62 7.80 -5.15
C SER A 147 15.15 9.15 -5.64
N LEU A 148 14.26 10.14 -5.80
CA LEU A 148 14.61 11.52 -6.13
C LEU A 148 15.49 12.16 -5.04
N GLU A 149 15.11 11.98 -3.77
CA GLU A 149 15.81 12.54 -2.60
C GLU A 149 16.90 11.62 -2.05
N ASP A 150 16.83 10.32 -2.33
CA ASP A 150 17.72 9.32 -1.75
C ASP A 150 18.11 8.25 -2.78
N ARG A 151 19.35 8.33 -3.28
CA ARG A 151 19.87 7.36 -4.25
C ARG A 151 19.91 5.93 -3.71
N ARG A 152 19.86 5.76 -2.38
CA ARG A 152 19.80 4.46 -1.69
C ARG A 152 18.39 3.88 -1.62
N CYS A 153 17.36 4.64 -2.02
CA CYS A 153 16.01 4.11 -2.12
C CYS A 153 15.98 2.91 -3.07
N ALA A 154 15.40 1.81 -2.62
CA ALA A 154 15.21 0.61 -3.44
C ALA A 154 13.88 -0.10 -3.18
N VAL A 155 13.05 0.41 -2.27
CA VAL A 155 11.71 -0.11 -1.96
C VAL A 155 10.75 1.06 -1.77
N GLY A 156 9.58 0.99 -2.40
CA GLY A 156 8.42 1.82 -2.12
C GLY A 156 7.34 0.98 -1.45
N LEU A 157 6.69 1.53 -0.42
CA LEU A 157 5.71 0.84 0.39
C LEU A 157 4.49 1.72 0.62
N ILE A 158 3.31 1.12 0.49
CA ILE A 158 2.03 1.73 0.86
C ILE A 158 1.46 1.01 2.09
N VAL A 159 1.09 1.78 3.10
CA VAL A 159 0.40 1.33 4.32
C VAL A 159 -0.74 2.30 4.63
N GLY A 160 -1.82 2.19 3.86
CA GLY A 160 -2.97 3.10 3.89
C GLY A 160 -4.28 2.35 4.02
N THR A 161 -5.27 2.69 3.19
CA THR A 161 -6.51 1.91 3.01
C THR A 161 -6.18 0.48 2.61
N GLY A 162 -5.36 0.30 1.58
CA GLY A 162 -4.73 -0.96 1.22
C GLY A 162 -3.26 -1.01 1.65
N SER A 163 -2.57 -2.10 1.30
CA SER A 163 -1.11 -2.20 1.43
C SER A 163 -0.50 -2.98 0.28
N ASN A 164 0.53 -2.39 -0.34
CA ASN A 164 1.33 -2.96 -1.41
C ASN A 164 2.80 -2.53 -1.26
N ALA A 165 3.74 -3.24 -1.88
CA ALA A 165 5.13 -2.83 -2.02
C ALA A 165 5.65 -3.00 -3.46
N ALA A 166 6.65 -2.20 -3.82
CA ALA A 166 7.43 -2.35 -5.05
C ALA A 166 8.91 -2.17 -4.76
N TYR A 167 9.78 -2.83 -5.51
CA TYR A 167 11.23 -2.77 -5.28
C TYR A 167 12.04 -2.74 -6.58
N LEU A 168 13.28 -2.25 -6.47
CA LEU A 168 14.25 -2.26 -7.56
C LEU A 168 15.05 -3.57 -7.55
N GLU A 169 14.79 -4.41 -8.53
CA GLU A 169 15.54 -5.65 -8.78
C GLU A 169 16.59 -5.47 -9.89
N ASP A 170 17.61 -6.32 -9.87
CA ASP A 170 18.61 -6.51 -10.92
C ASP A 170 17.98 -7.22 -12.14
N ILE A 171 18.21 -6.70 -13.34
CA ILE A 171 17.59 -7.25 -14.56
C ILE A 171 18.01 -8.70 -14.83
N ASP A 172 19.25 -9.07 -14.47
CA ASP A 172 19.79 -10.42 -14.66
C ASP A 172 19.15 -11.46 -13.72
N LYS A 173 18.29 -11.05 -12.77
CA LYS A 173 17.57 -11.95 -11.85
C LYS A 173 16.12 -12.24 -12.21
N VAL A 174 15.55 -11.56 -13.22
CA VAL A 174 14.13 -11.69 -13.57
C VAL A 174 13.96 -12.68 -14.72
N GLU A 175 13.44 -13.87 -14.43
CA GLU A 175 13.31 -14.95 -15.42
C GLU A 175 12.37 -14.54 -16.56
N LEU A 176 11.28 -13.82 -16.29
CA LEU A 176 10.36 -13.33 -17.31
C LEU A 176 10.97 -12.32 -18.30
N ILE A 177 11.94 -11.49 -17.88
CA ILE A 177 12.66 -10.59 -18.79
C ILE A 177 13.66 -11.38 -19.63
N THR A 178 14.32 -12.37 -19.02
CA THR A 178 15.18 -13.33 -19.72
C THR A 178 14.37 -14.09 -20.79
N ALA A 179 13.14 -14.49 -20.47
CA ALA A 179 12.22 -15.14 -21.42
C ALA A 179 11.85 -14.22 -22.59
N ARG A 180 11.46 -12.95 -22.35
CA ARG A 180 11.17 -11.99 -23.44
C ARG A 180 12.39 -11.69 -24.33
N ARG A 181 13.59 -11.68 -23.76
CA ARG A 181 14.83 -11.57 -24.54
C ARG A 181 15.07 -12.83 -25.38
N MET A 182 14.75 -14.02 -24.86
CA MET A 182 14.88 -15.29 -25.59
C MET A 182 13.79 -15.51 -26.66
N SER A 183 12.61 -14.92 -26.52
CA SER A 183 11.57 -14.91 -27.57
C SER A 183 11.82 -13.87 -28.67
N GLY A 184 12.70 -12.89 -28.40
CA GLY A 184 13.01 -11.78 -29.30
C GLY A 184 12.06 -10.58 -29.18
N GLU A 185 11.23 -10.53 -28.13
CA GLU A 185 10.37 -9.40 -27.79
C GLU A 185 11.15 -8.20 -27.22
N LEU A 186 12.27 -8.46 -26.54
CA LEU A 186 13.18 -7.44 -26.01
C LEU A 186 14.52 -7.52 -26.74
N ASN A 187 15.02 -6.40 -27.28
CA ASN A 187 16.21 -6.44 -28.11
C ASN A 187 17.53 -6.44 -27.28
N ASP A 188 18.60 -6.93 -27.91
CA ASP A 188 19.86 -7.20 -27.21
C ASP A 188 20.66 -5.93 -26.88
N GLU A 189 20.25 -4.74 -27.36
CA GLU A 189 20.83 -3.44 -26.98
C GLU A 189 20.01 -2.78 -25.85
N GLU A 190 18.68 -2.86 -25.90
CA GLU A 190 17.76 -2.49 -24.81
C GLU A 190 18.08 -3.25 -23.51
N TYR A 191 18.31 -4.57 -23.60
CA TYR A 191 18.71 -5.36 -22.44
C TYR A 191 20.04 -4.87 -21.82
N LYS A 192 20.98 -4.38 -22.63
CA LYS A 192 22.31 -3.93 -22.17
C LYS A 192 22.32 -2.48 -21.66
N SER A 193 21.31 -1.68 -21.99
CA SER A 193 21.19 -0.29 -21.48
C SER A 193 20.58 -0.24 -20.08
N VAL A 194 19.73 -1.21 -19.74
CA VAL A 194 19.08 -1.36 -18.43
C VAL A 194 19.96 -2.13 -17.44
N LYS A 195 19.96 -1.71 -16.16
CA LYS A 195 20.64 -2.44 -15.05
C LYS A 195 19.72 -2.84 -13.91
N SER A 196 18.51 -2.32 -13.87
CA SER A 196 17.54 -2.65 -12.85
C SER A 196 16.13 -2.32 -13.31
N VAL A 197 15.17 -3.13 -12.90
CA VAL A 197 13.73 -2.95 -13.16
C VAL A 197 12.97 -2.78 -11.86
N VAL A 198 11.75 -2.24 -11.94
CA VAL A 198 10.87 -2.14 -10.78
C VAL A 198 9.85 -3.26 -10.82
N ILE A 199 9.86 -4.10 -9.78
CA ILE A 199 8.84 -5.11 -9.55
C ILE A 199 7.75 -4.48 -8.68
N ASN A 200 6.55 -4.32 -9.23
CA ASN A 200 5.33 -4.13 -8.44
C ASN A 200 4.88 -5.50 -7.94
N MET A 201 4.83 -5.70 -6.62
CA MET A 201 4.55 -7.02 -6.05
C MET A 201 3.06 -7.37 -6.00
N GLU A 202 2.17 -6.36 -6.00
CA GLU A 202 0.74 -6.52 -5.64
C GLU A 202 0.53 -7.45 -4.42
N TRP A 203 1.38 -7.29 -3.39
CA TRP A 203 1.62 -8.31 -2.36
C TRP A 203 0.42 -8.66 -1.48
N GLY A 204 -0.70 -7.94 -1.64
CA GLY A 204 -1.92 -8.14 -0.87
C GLY A 204 -2.54 -9.51 -1.12
N ALA A 205 -2.34 -10.08 -2.31
CA ALA A 205 -2.76 -11.43 -2.70
C ALA A 205 -1.93 -12.56 -2.06
N PHE A 206 -0.86 -12.26 -1.32
CA PHE A 206 -0.15 -13.29 -0.55
C PHE A 206 -1.11 -13.96 0.46
N GLY A 207 -1.09 -15.29 0.54
CA GLY A 207 -2.02 -16.08 1.34
C GLY A 207 -3.24 -16.62 0.59
N GLU A 208 -3.44 -16.27 -0.69
CA GLU A 208 -4.56 -16.80 -1.51
C GLU A 208 -4.45 -18.30 -1.83
N SER A 209 -3.27 -18.91 -1.74
CA SER A 209 -3.07 -20.36 -1.90
C SER A 209 -3.07 -21.13 -0.56
N GLY A 210 -3.38 -20.44 0.55
CA GLY A 210 -3.38 -20.98 1.91
C GLY A 210 -2.04 -20.83 2.65
N GLU A 211 -1.07 -20.11 2.09
CA GLU A 211 0.27 -19.88 2.68
C GLU A 211 0.19 -19.21 4.07
N LEU A 212 -0.91 -18.48 4.32
CA LEU A 212 -1.18 -17.78 5.58
C LEU A 212 -2.21 -18.45 6.48
N ASP A 213 -2.84 -19.57 6.09
CA ASP A 213 -4.00 -20.10 6.81
C ASP A 213 -3.70 -20.51 8.26
N TYR A 214 -2.49 -20.99 8.56
CA TYR A 214 -2.07 -21.27 9.95
C TYR A 214 -1.93 -20.01 10.82
N TYR A 215 -1.81 -18.83 10.21
CA TYR A 215 -1.64 -17.52 10.88
C TYR A 215 -2.92 -16.68 10.90
N ARG A 216 -3.94 -17.10 10.15
CA ARG A 216 -5.27 -16.50 10.19
C ARG A 216 -6.00 -16.90 11.48
N THR A 217 -6.77 -15.97 12.02
CA THR A 217 -7.71 -16.25 13.10
C THR A 217 -9.13 -16.35 12.53
N ALA A 218 -10.06 -16.89 13.32
CA ALA A 218 -11.49 -16.87 12.97
C ALA A 218 -12.03 -15.44 12.68
N PHE A 219 -11.38 -14.39 13.20
CA PHE A 219 -11.73 -13.00 12.85
C PHE A 219 -11.27 -12.63 11.43
N ASP A 220 -10.11 -13.12 10.99
CA ASP A 220 -9.62 -12.94 9.61
C ASP A 220 -10.40 -13.77 8.60
N GLU A 221 -10.88 -14.97 9.01
CA GLU A 221 -11.80 -15.79 8.22
C GLU A 221 -13.15 -15.09 8.00
N VAL A 222 -13.73 -14.50 9.06
CA VAL A 222 -15.01 -13.78 8.97
C VAL A 222 -14.87 -12.49 8.17
N VAL A 223 -13.84 -11.67 8.42
CA VAL A 223 -13.59 -10.44 7.64
C VAL A 223 -13.30 -10.73 6.16
N ASP A 224 -12.61 -11.83 5.85
CA ASP A 224 -12.45 -12.29 4.47
C ASP A 224 -13.80 -12.69 3.84
N LYS A 225 -14.58 -13.53 4.54
CA LYS A 225 -15.86 -14.06 4.08
C LYS A 225 -16.96 -12.99 3.91
N GLU A 226 -16.98 -11.97 4.75
CA GLU A 226 -17.92 -10.84 4.67
C GLU A 226 -17.47 -9.74 3.69
N SER A 227 -16.23 -9.81 3.17
CA SER A 227 -15.72 -8.83 2.21
C SER A 227 -16.32 -8.96 0.80
N ILE A 228 -16.13 -7.92 -0.02
CA ILE A 228 -16.56 -7.86 -1.43
C ILE A 228 -15.95 -9.01 -2.27
N PHE A 229 -14.73 -9.46 -1.94
CA PHE A 229 -14.02 -10.54 -2.63
C PHE A 229 -13.47 -11.55 -1.62
N PRO A 230 -14.26 -12.56 -1.21
CA PRO A 230 -13.80 -13.62 -0.30
C PRO A 230 -12.71 -14.51 -0.91
N GLY A 231 -11.78 -14.98 -0.08
CA GLY A 231 -10.63 -15.78 -0.52
C GLY A 231 -9.56 -14.99 -1.27
N LYS A 232 -9.59 -13.65 -1.18
CA LYS A 232 -8.75 -12.73 -1.97
C LYS A 232 -8.11 -11.61 -1.15
N GLN A 233 -6.97 -11.08 -1.56
CA GLN A 233 -6.23 -10.04 -0.84
C GLN A 233 -5.95 -10.41 0.64
N ILE A 234 -5.57 -11.67 0.91
CA ILE A 234 -5.50 -12.22 2.27
C ILE A 234 -4.49 -11.48 3.16
N PHE A 235 -3.26 -11.24 2.70
CA PHE A 235 -2.26 -10.47 3.45
C PHE A 235 -2.68 -9.01 3.65
N GLU A 236 -3.27 -8.36 2.63
CA GLU A 236 -3.78 -6.99 2.75
C GLU A 236 -4.92 -6.89 3.78
N LYS A 237 -5.81 -7.89 3.86
CA LYS A 237 -6.86 -7.99 4.89
C LYS A 237 -6.30 -8.12 6.30
N MET A 238 -5.15 -8.79 6.47
CA MET A 238 -4.54 -8.98 7.79
C MET A 238 -3.79 -7.75 8.34
N CYS A 239 -3.40 -6.79 7.49
CA CYS A 239 -2.54 -5.66 7.89
C CYS A 239 -2.99 -4.24 7.46
N SER A 240 -3.88 -4.07 6.47
CA SER A 240 -4.18 -2.75 5.91
C SER A 240 -5.40 -2.04 6.54
N GLY A 241 -5.40 -0.70 6.43
CA GLY A 241 -6.30 0.18 7.16
C GLY A 241 -7.77 0.14 6.76
N MET A 242 -8.14 -0.56 5.68
CA MET A 242 -9.53 -0.88 5.36
C MET A 242 -10.11 -1.93 6.32
N TYR A 243 -9.29 -2.89 6.78
CA TYR A 243 -9.77 -4.10 7.45
C TYR A 243 -9.45 -4.16 8.96
N LEU A 244 -8.43 -3.45 9.45
CA LEU A 244 -8.06 -3.48 10.88
C LEU A 244 -9.23 -3.09 11.80
N GLY A 245 -10.01 -2.09 11.41
CA GLY A 245 -11.18 -1.66 12.17
C GLY A 245 -12.23 -2.76 12.32
N GLU A 246 -12.48 -3.53 11.26
CA GLU A 246 -13.47 -4.60 11.26
C GLU A 246 -13.00 -5.84 12.05
N LEU A 247 -11.70 -6.15 11.97
CA LEU A 247 -11.06 -7.14 12.84
C LEU A 247 -11.26 -6.78 14.33
N VAL A 248 -11.12 -5.51 14.70
CA VAL A 248 -11.47 -5.05 16.06
C VAL A 248 -12.97 -5.22 16.33
N ARG A 249 -13.86 -4.83 15.41
CA ARG A 249 -15.32 -4.96 15.59
C ARG A 249 -15.74 -6.40 15.93
N HIS A 250 -15.27 -7.40 15.20
CA HIS A 250 -15.62 -8.80 15.48
C HIS A 250 -15.05 -9.32 16.81
N VAL A 251 -13.86 -8.86 17.23
CA VAL A 251 -13.33 -9.18 18.57
C VAL A 251 -14.19 -8.53 19.66
N LEU A 252 -14.62 -7.27 19.49
CA LEU A 252 -15.49 -6.59 20.46
C LEU A 252 -16.87 -7.25 20.54
N LEU A 253 -17.45 -7.69 19.42
CA LEU A 253 -18.69 -8.47 19.41
C LEU A 253 -18.56 -9.75 20.23
N LEU A 254 -17.53 -10.58 19.96
CA LEU A 254 -17.32 -11.82 20.70
C LEU A 254 -17.13 -11.57 22.21
N LEU A 255 -16.32 -10.56 22.58
CA LEU A 255 -16.11 -10.22 23.99
C LEU A 255 -17.39 -9.73 24.68
N THR A 256 -18.27 -9.04 23.95
CA THR A 256 -19.60 -8.64 24.45
C THR A 256 -20.51 -9.85 24.60
N GLU A 257 -20.57 -10.75 23.62
CA GLU A 257 -21.34 -12.01 23.70
C GLU A 257 -20.90 -12.95 24.84
N LYS A 258 -19.64 -12.85 25.27
CA LYS A 258 -19.13 -13.57 26.46
C LYS A 258 -19.30 -12.80 27.78
N GLY A 259 -19.90 -11.61 27.77
CA GLY A 259 -20.12 -10.79 28.97
C GLY A 259 -18.86 -10.10 29.52
N TYR A 260 -17.80 -9.97 28.72
CA TYR A 260 -16.56 -9.26 29.11
C TYR A 260 -16.56 -7.78 28.74
N LEU A 261 -17.55 -7.32 27.96
CA LEU A 261 -17.75 -5.93 27.57
C LEU A 261 -19.23 -5.54 27.69
N PHE A 262 -19.48 -4.25 27.94
CA PHE A 262 -20.76 -3.55 27.81
C PHE A 262 -21.94 -4.28 28.51
N ASP A 263 -21.69 -4.81 29.71
CA ASP A 263 -22.65 -5.59 30.52
C ASP A 263 -23.29 -6.80 29.76
N GLY A 264 -22.63 -7.30 28.71
CA GLY A 264 -23.12 -8.37 27.84
C GLY A 264 -24.07 -7.92 26.72
N VAL A 265 -24.34 -6.63 26.60
CA VAL A 265 -25.32 -6.07 25.65
C VAL A 265 -24.61 -5.48 24.43
N ILE A 266 -24.71 -6.17 23.28
CA ILE A 266 -24.15 -5.67 22.01
C ILE A 266 -24.74 -4.30 21.65
N PRO A 267 -23.92 -3.22 21.58
CA PRO A 267 -24.39 -1.89 21.21
C PRO A 267 -24.79 -1.82 19.73
N ASP A 268 -25.86 -1.10 19.41
CA ASP A 268 -26.44 -1.11 18.06
C ASP A 268 -25.51 -0.56 16.97
N ARG A 269 -24.57 0.34 17.31
CA ARG A 269 -23.53 0.77 16.37
C ARG A 269 -22.62 -0.39 15.96
N LEU A 270 -22.17 -1.22 16.91
CA LEU A 270 -21.26 -2.36 16.65
C LEU A 270 -21.92 -3.52 15.87
N ARG A 271 -23.26 -3.56 15.84
CA ARG A 271 -24.01 -4.51 14.98
C ARG A 271 -23.83 -4.23 13.50
N LYS A 272 -23.54 -2.99 13.11
CA LYS A 272 -23.36 -2.61 11.71
C LYS A 272 -21.94 -2.97 11.22
N THR A 273 -21.85 -3.65 10.10
CA THR A 273 -20.60 -3.86 9.34
C THR A 273 -19.88 -2.52 9.09
N GLU A 274 -18.55 -2.54 9.16
CA GLU A 274 -17.64 -1.39 9.01
C GLU A 274 -17.83 -0.25 10.03
N SER A 275 -18.60 -0.44 11.12
CA SER A 275 -18.87 0.63 12.10
C SER A 275 -17.65 1.11 12.88
N PHE A 276 -16.63 0.25 13.01
CA PHE A 276 -15.42 0.52 13.79
C PHE A 276 -14.30 0.93 12.84
N HIS A 277 -14.06 2.23 12.71
CA HIS A 277 -13.08 2.77 11.77
C HIS A 277 -11.64 2.65 12.30
N THR A 278 -10.67 2.41 11.42
CA THR A 278 -9.23 2.35 11.76
C THR A 278 -8.67 3.64 12.39
N LYS A 279 -9.38 4.79 12.29
CA LYS A 279 -9.03 5.99 13.07
C LYS A 279 -9.08 5.71 14.58
N TYR A 280 -10.04 4.92 15.06
CA TYR A 280 -10.21 4.61 16.47
C TYR A 280 -9.02 3.84 17.03
N ILE A 281 -8.46 2.90 16.27
CA ILE A 281 -7.22 2.18 16.62
C ILE A 281 -6.08 3.20 16.84
N SER A 282 -5.88 4.09 15.86
CA SER A 282 -4.87 5.15 15.92
C SER A 282 -5.10 6.14 17.06
N GLU A 283 -6.35 6.41 17.43
CA GLU A 283 -6.75 7.35 18.49
C GLU A 283 -6.58 6.74 19.90
N THR A 284 -7.03 5.50 20.12
CA THR A 284 -6.85 4.78 21.40
C THR A 284 -5.38 4.55 21.77
N GLU A 285 -4.49 4.51 20.78
CA GLU A 285 -3.04 4.39 20.98
C GLU A 285 -2.30 5.73 21.21
N ARG A 286 -2.96 6.89 21.05
CA ARG A 286 -2.38 8.22 21.36
C ARG A 286 -2.40 8.54 22.85
N ASP A 287 -3.37 8.02 23.59
CA ASP A 287 -3.45 8.18 25.05
C ASP A 287 -2.16 7.63 25.71
N PRO A 288 -1.57 8.31 26.71
CA PRO A 288 -0.57 7.72 27.61
C PRO A 288 -1.08 6.38 28.19
N PRO A 289 -0.23 5.37 28.48
CA PRO A 289 -0.70 4.01 28.85
C PRO A 289 -1.61 3.91 30.09
N HIS A 290 -1.62 4.93 30.94
CA HIS A 290 -2.47 5.01 32.14
C HIS A 290 -3.78 5.79 31.92
N LEU A 291 -3.96 6.41 30.75
CA LEU A 291 -5.17 7.11 30.33
C LEU A 291 -5.92 6.32 29.25
N VAL A 292 -7.20 6.62 29.10
CA VAL A 292 -8.10 6.05 28.09
C VAL A 292 -9.11 7.10 27.59
N CYS A 293 -8.72 8.37 27.59
CA CYS A 293 -9.62 9.50 27.31
C CYS A 293 -10.15 9.47 25.87
N SER A 294 -9.28 9.21 24.89
CA SER A 294 -9.70 9.00 23.49
C SER A 294 -10.51 7.72 23.32
N THR A 295 -10.24 6.69 24.14
CA THR A 295 -11.03 5.44 24.10
C THR A 295 -12.44 5.63 24.64
N LEU A 296 -12.59 6.32 25.77
CA LEU A 296 -13.89 6.63 26.37
C LEU A 296 -14.72 7.50 25.43
N TYR A 297 -14.14 8.60 24.91
CA TYR A 297 -14.81 9.49 23.96
C TYR A 297 -15.29 8.75 22.69
N MET A 298 -14.45 7.88 22.14
CA MET A 298 -14.80 7.07 20.97
C MET A 298 -15.96 6.11 21.25
N LEU A 299 -16.03 5.52 22.45
CA LEU A 299 -17.10 4.63 22.85
C LEU A 299 -18.41 5.39 23.14
N THR A 300 -18.37 6.55 23.81
CA THR A 300 -19.58 7.30 24.20
C THR A 300 -20.11 8.23 23.10
N GLU A 301 -19.25 8.93 22.36
CA GLU A 301 -19.67 9.96 21.40
C GLU A 301 -19.71 9.43 19.95
N ASP A 302 -18.63 8.79 19.47
CA ASP A 302 -18.56 8.28 18.09
C ASP A 302 -19.37 6.98 17.91
N LEU A 303 -19.37 6.09 18.91
CA LEU A 303 -20.08 4.80 18.90
C LEU A 303 -21.37 4.77 19.76
N LEU A 304 -21.72 5.85 20.45
CA LEU A 304 -22.98 6.02 21.19
C LEU A 304 -23.33 4.86 22.15
N ILE A 305 -22.32 4.30 22.84
CA ILE A 305 -22.50 3.19 23.78
C ILE A 305 -23.01 3.75 25.13
N PRO A 306 -24.22 3.38 25.62
CA PRO A 306 -24.85 4.06 26.75
C PRO A 306 -24.21 3.81 28.13
N SER A 307 -23.50 2.69 28.29
CA SER A 307 -22.79 2.28 29.51
C SER A 307 -21.37 1.88 29.13
N VAL A 308 -20.37 2.58 29.65
CA VAL A 308 -18.95 2.32 29.38
C VAL A 308 -18.18 2.44 30.69
N SER A 309 -17.62 1.32 31.16
CA SER A 309 -16.76 1.30 32.34
C SER A 309 -15.31 1.60 31.97
N LEU A 310 -14.50 1.94 32.99
CA LEU A 310 -13.04 2.05 32.84
C LEU A 310 -12.40 0.72 32.39
N GLN A 311 -13.06 -0.42 32.65
CA GLN A 311 -12.58 -1.74 32.25
C GLN A 311 -12.87 -2.01 30.76
N ASP A 312 -14.03 -1.59 30.24
CA ASP A 312 -14.33 -1.66 28.81
C ASP A 312 -13.30 -0.90 28.00
N CYS A 313 -13.01 0.35 28.39
CA CYS A 313 -11.99 1.18 27.74
C CYS A 313 -10.60 0.50 27.72
N ARG A 314 -10.22 -0.19 28.80
CA ARG A 314 -8.94 -0.93 28.86
C ARG A 314 -8.92 -2.14 27.94
N ILE A 315 -10.01 -2.91 27.89
CA ILE A 315 -10.14 -4.08 27.02
C ILE A 315 -10.16 -3.64 25.55
N VAL A 316 -10.99 -2.66 25.18
CA VAL A 316 -11.06 -2.09 23.83
C VAL A 316 -9.69 -1.57 23.37
N ARG A 317 -9.01 -0.79 24.22
CA ARG A 317 -7.66 -0.30 23.92
C ARG A 317 -6.66 -1.44 23.70
N TYR A 318 -6.72 -2.50 24.51
CA TYR A 318 -5.83 -3.66 24.35
C TYR A 318 -6.12 -4.44 23.05
N VAL A 319 -7.39 -4.57 22.64
CA VAL A 319 -7.77 -5.17 21.35
C VAL A 319 -7.22 -4.33 20.18
N CYS A 320 -7.40 -3.01 20.22
CA CYS A 320 -6.79 -2.09 19.25
C CYS A 320 -5.27 -2.28 19.18
N GLU A 321 -4.59 -2.31 20.33
CA GLU A 321 -3.13 -2.45 20.40
C GLU A 321 -2.65 -3.79 19.81
N VAL A 322 -3.35 -4.89 20.08
CA VAL A 322 -3.02 -6.22 19.53
C VAL A 322 -3.18 -6.25 18.01
N ILE A 323 -4.27 -5.73 17.46
CA ILE A 323 -4.51 -5.69 16.01
C ILE A 323 -3.54 -4.74 15.31
N GLY A 324 -3.36 -3.51 15.82
CA GLY A 324 -2.41 -2.53 15.28
C GLY A 324 -0.94 -2.98 15.39
N ARG A 325 -0.60 -3.76 16.42
CA ARG A 325 0.72 -4.40 16.56
C ARG A 325 0.91 -5.54 15.56
N ARG A 326 -0.08 -6.42 15.39
CA ARG A 326 -0.02 -7.49 14.37
C ARG A 326 0.16 -6.90 12.97
N ALA A 327 -0.60 -5.87 12.62
CA ALA A 327 -0.50 -5.19 11.33
C ALA A 327 0.93 -4.69 11.05
N ALA A 328 1.52 -3.94 11.99
CA ALA A 328 2.88 -3.42 11.85
C ALA A 328 3.95 -4.51 11.78
N HIS A 329 3.77 -5.62 12.51
CA HIS A 329 4.64 -6.79 12.44
C HIS A 329 4.57 -7.48 11.07
N LEU A 330 3.37 -7.77 10.56
CA LEU A 330 3.15 -8.40 9.26
C LEU A 330 3.77 -7.58 8.12
N THR A 331 3.48 -6.28 8.05
CA THR A 331 4.07 -5.37 7.06
C THR A 331 5.60 -5.29 7.19
N GLY A 332 6.14 -5.29 8.42
CA GLY A 332 7.58 -5.29 8.66
C GLY A 332 8.26 -6.60 8.24
N ALA A 333 7.61 -7.75 8.45
CA ALA A 333 8.10 -9.06 8.00
C ALA A 333 8.12 -9.18 6.47
N GLY A 334 7.10 -8.65 5.78
CA GLY A 334 7.10 -8.53 4.31
C GLY A 334 8.24 -7.68 3.77
N ILE A 335 8.52 -6.51 4.39
CA ILE A 335 9.68 -5.69 4.01
C ILE A 335 11.00 -6.38 4.36
N ALA A 336 11.10 -7.10 5.49
CA ALA A 336 12.30 -7.85 5.83
C ALA A 336 12.63 -8.89 4.76
N ALA A 337 11.62 -9.59 4.24
CA ALA A 337 11.77 -10.54 3.13
C ALA A 337 12.31 -9.87 1.86
N VAL A 338 11.71 -8.75 1.45
CA VAL A 338 12.17 -7.95 0.29
C VAL A 338 13.62 -7.48 0.46
N LEU A 339 14.00 -7.02 1.65
CA LEU A 339 15.36 -6.55 1.91
C LEU A 339 16.39 -7.68 1.91
N GLU A 340 16.08 -8.84 2.49
CA GLU A 340 16.93 -10.04 2.44
C GLU A 340 16.97 -10.68 1.04
N HIS A 341 16.00 -10.40 0.17
CA HIS A 341 16.02 -10.80 -1.23
C HIS A 341 16.95 -9.92 -2.08
N ILE A 342 16.83 -8.58 -1.98
CA ILE A 342 17.68 -7.65 -2.76
C ILE A 342 19.10 -7.51 -2.22
N LYS A 343 19.36 -7.89 -0.96
CA LYS A 343 20.67 -7.92 -0.27
C LYS A 343 21.51 -6.65 -0.40
N ARG A 344 20.86 -5.48 -0.47
CA ARG A 344 21.54 -4.17 -0.55
C ARG A 344 22.06 -3.76 0.84
N PRO A 345 23.38 -3.55 1.06
CA PRO A 345 23.94 -3.32 2.40
C PRO A 345 23.46 -2.04 3.10
N GLU A 346 23.17 -0.98 2.34
CA GLU A 346 22.50 0.23 2.85
C GLU A 346 21.35 0.60 1.91
N VAL A 347 20.12 0.65 2.44
CA VAL A 347 18.88 0.80 1.66
C VAL A 347 17.91 1.77 2.33
N SER A 348 17.27 2.63 1.54
CA SER A 348 16.13 3.45 1.99
C SER A 348 14.81 2.84 1.49
N ILE A 349 13.80 2.89 2.34
CA ILE A 349 12.42 2.48 2.04
C ILE A 349 11.58 3.77 2.04
N GLY A 350 11.00 4.11 0.90
CA GLY A 350 10.02 5.20 0.79
C GLY A 350 8.63 4.70 1.21
N ILE A 351 7.96 5.40 2.11
CA ILE A 351 6.68 4.95 2.70
C ILE A 351 5.62 6.04 2.59
N ASP A 352 4.47 5.70 2.01
CA ASP A 352 3.24 6.51 2.06
C ASP A 352 2.07 5.65 2.60
N GLY A 353 0.89 6.26 2.74
CA GLY A 353 -0.30 5.64 3.28
C GLY A 353 -0.74 6.21 4.64
N SER A 354 -2.06 6.32 4.80
CA SER A 354 -2.72 6.94 5.96
C SER A 354 -2.48 6.21 7.28
N LEU A 355 -2.41 4.88 7.28
CA LEU A 355 -2.23 4.09 8.50
C LEU A 355 -0.82 4.31 9.08
N TYR A 356 0.24 4.22 8.26
CA TYR A 356 1.60 4.55 8.71
C TYR A 356 1.78 6.03 9.08
N LYS A 357 1.10 6.96 8.38
CA LYS A 357 1.15 8.40 8.67
C LYS A 357 0.43 8.81 9.97
N LEU A 358 -0.64 8.13 10.37
CA LEU A 358 -1.54 8.59 11.44
C LEU A 358 -1.51 7.74 12.73
N HIS A 359 -1.01 6.51 12.66
CA HIS A 359 -0.99 5.56 13.78
C HIS A 359 0.31 5.70 14.61
N PRO A 360 0.22 6.12 15.88
CA PRO A 360 1.38 6.63 16.63
C PRO A 360 2.50 5.59 16.86
N ARG A 361 2.16 4.30 16.88
CA ARG A 361 3.07 3.18 17.18
C ARG A 361 3.46 2.34 15.97
N PHE A 362 2.98 2.66 14.75
CA PHE A 362 3.18 1.76 13.60
C PHE A 362 4.65 1.70 13.17
N ARG A 363 5.29 2.87 13.01
CA ARG A 363 6.71 2.98 12.65
C ARG A 363 7.63 2.28 13.66
N GLU A 364 7.36 2.43 14.95
CA GLU A 364 8.11 1.81 16.04
C GLU A 364 8.06 0.28 15.92
N ARG A 365 6.85 -0.31 15.89
CA ARG A 365 6.66 -1.76 15.81
C ARG A 365 7.13 -2.38 14.48
N MET A 366 7.05 -1.64 13.38
CA MET A 366 7.61 -2.07 12.11
C MET A 366 9.15 -2.08 12.14
N THR A 367 9.77 -1.10 12.79
CA THR A 367 11.23 -1.07 13.02
C THR A 367 11.65 -2.22 13.93
N ASP A 368 10.92 -2.42 15.03
CA ASP A 368 11.12 -3.50 16.01
C ASP A 368 11.17 -4.89 15.36
N ILE A 369 10.41 -5.16 14.31
CA ILE A 369 10.44 -6.48 13.65
C ILE A 369 11.49 -6.57 12.53
N LEU A 370 11.76 -5.48 11.82
CA LEU A 370 12.87 -5.39 10.87
C LEU A 370 14.21 -5.66 11.55
N ASP A 371 14.46 -5.04 12.71
CA ASP A 371 15.68 -5.23 13.50
C ASP A 371 15.82 -6.65 14.11
N LYS A 372 14.75 -7.45 14.14
CA LYS A 372 14.76 -8.85 14.60
C LYS A 372 14.94 -9.87 13.48
N LEU A 373 14.45 -9.57 12.28
CA LEU A 373 14.45 -10.49 11.13
C LEU A 373 15.67 -10.29 10.21
N LEU A 374 16.22 -9.06 10.13
CA LEU A 374 17.31 -8.74 9.22
C LEU A 374 18.69 -9.10 9.80
N PRO A 375 19.64 -9.58 8.97
CA PRO A 375 21.02 -9.76 9.39
C PRO A 375 21.73 -8.40 9.57
N PRO A 376 22.70 -8.26 10.50
CA PRO A 376 23.43 -7.01 10.74
C PRO A 376 24.21 -6.43 9.54
N SER A 377 24.30 -7.17 8.42
CA SER A 377 24.86 -6.74 7.14
C SER A 377 23.93 -5.84 6.31
N ILE A 378 22.63 -5.78 6.63
CA ILE A 378 21.63 -4.97 5.92
C ILE A 378 21.19 -3.82 6.82
N ARG A 379 21.44 -2.58 6.40
CA ARG A 379 21.02 -1.36 7.10
C ARG A 379 19.90 -0.66 6.34
N PHE A 380 18.72 -0.58 6.93
CA PHE A 380 17.58 0.09 6.33
C PHE A 380 17.37 1.52 6.87
N ARG A 381 16.60 2.32 6.13
CA ARG A 381 16.11 3.64 6.56
C ARG A 381 14.68 3.85 6.11
N LEU A 382 13.76 3.94 7.06
CA LEU A 382 12.37 4.32 6.79
C LEU A 382 12.29 5.83 6.50
N ARG A 383 11.93 6.22 5.28
CA ARG A 383 11.67 7.61 4.87
C ARG A 383 10.19 7.77 4.55
N LEU A 384 9.55 8.76 5.17
CA LEU A 384 8.19 9.12 4.80
C LEU A 384 8.21 9.86 3.46
N SER A 385 7.33 9.46 2.54
CA SER A 385 7.13 10.16 1.28
C SER A 385 6.07 11.24 1.48
N GLU A 386 6.44 12.50 1.23
CA GLU A 386 5.51 13.61 1.15
C GLU A 386 5.06 13.75 -0.30
N ASP A 387 3.80 13.41 -0.58
CA ASP A 387 3.19 13.35 -1.91
C ASP A 387 3.90 12.38 -2.87
N GLY A 388 4.17 11.16 -2.38
CA GLY A 388 4.95 10.14 -3.09
C GLY A 388 4.37 9.76 -4.45
N SER A 389 3.09 9.39 -4.50
CA SER A 389 2.38 9.10 -5.75
C SER A 389 2.47 10.25 -6.76
N GLY A 390 2.19 11.49 -6.32
CA GLY A 390 2.18 12.69 -7.16
C GLY A 390 3.57 13.06 -7.72
N LYS A 391 4.58 13.20 -6.85
CA LYS A 391 5.95 13.54 -7.26
C LYS A 391 6.57 12.42 -8.11
N GLY A 392 6.30 11.16 -7.77
CA GLY A 392 6.82 9.99 -8.48
C GLY A 392 6.24 9.85 -9.88
N ALA A 393 4.91 9.90 -10.01
CA ALA A 393 4.24 9.82 -11.31
C ALA A 393 4.64 10.98 -12.23
N ALA A 394 4.81 12.20 -11.69
CA ALA A 394 5.31 13.34 -12.46
C ALA A 394 6.76 13.13 -12.96
N ALA A 395 7.65 12.58 -12.15
CA ALA A 395 9.03 12.33 -12.55
C ALA A 395 9.14 11.16 -13.56
N ILE A 396 8.29 10.14 -13.45
CA ILE A 396 8.15 9.07 -14.45
C ILE A 396 7.59 9.62 -15.77
N ALA A 397 6.56 10.48 -15.70
CA ALA A 397 6.00 11.15 -16.87
C ALA A 397 7.03 12.04 -17.59
N ALA A 398 7.96 12.66 -16.86
CA ALA A 398 9.05 13.44 -17.44
C ALA A 398 10.02 12.56 -18.25
N VAL A 399 10.47 11.43 -17.68
CA VAL A 399 11.29 10.42 -18.39
C VAL A 399 10.60 9.97 -19.68
N VAL A 400 9.39 9.42 -19.56
CA VAL A 400 8.67 8.81 -20.68
C VAL A 400 8.32 9.84 -21.77
N SER A 401 8.18 11.12 -21.42
CA SER A 401 7.96 12.18 -22.41
C SER A 401 9.19 12.46 -23.27
N ASN A 402 10.40 12.38 -22.73
CA ASN A 402 11.63 12.72 -23.45
C ASN A 402 12.16 11.57 -24.31
N ASP A 403 11.97 10.31 -23.89
CA ASP A 403 12.24 9.14 -24.76
C ASP A 403 11.29 9.09 -25.99
N ASN A 404 10.26 9.94 -26.02
CA ASN A 404 9.31 10.11 -27.12
C ASN A 404 9.50 11.43 -27.91
N LEU A 405 10.62 12.15 -27.74
CA LEU A 405 10.98 13.32 -28.56
C LEU A 405 11.86 12.90 -29.77
N PRO A 406 11.49 13.30 -31.01
CA PRO A 406 12.25 12.97 -32.22
C PRO A 406 13.42 13.93 -32.52
#